data_AF-A0A7K3XDA1-F1
#
_entry.id   AF-A0A7K3XDA1-F1
#
_cell.length_a   1.000
_cell.length_b   1.000
_cell.length_c   1.000
_cell.angle_alpha   90.00
_cell.angle_beta   90.00
_cell.angle_gamma   90.00
#
_symmetry.space_group_name_H-M   'P 1'
#
loop_
_entity.id
_entity.type
_entity.pdbx_description
1 polymer ?
#
loop_
_entity_poly.entity_id
_entity_poly.type
_entity_poly.pdbx_seq_one_letter_code
_entity_poly.pdbx_strand_id
1 'polypeptide(L)'
;MAMTVYRSRHALRGPFTPDRIAGLALPLTRRWRRGYQVDEVDALLHRLVFELQRRTRERDEMRAENQRIKGALRAWQAEQRTYQAP
;
A
#
# COMPACT_ATOMS: atom_id res chain seq x y z
N MET A 1 -19.57 -6.63 4.17
CA MET A 1 -19.29 -5.58 3.17
C MET A 1 -18.98 -6.26 1.84
N ALA A 2 -19.87 -6.15 0.85
CA ALA A 2 -19.58 -6.66 -0.48
C ALA A 2 -18.50 -5.77 -1.11
N MET A 3 -17.29 -6.30 -1.31
CA MET A 3 -16.28 -5.64 -2.13
C MET A 3 -16.82 -5.60 -3.56
N THR A 4 -17.38 -4.47 -3.97
CA THR A 4 -17.67 -4.21 -5.37
C THR A 4 -16.36 -4.28 -6.13
N VAL A 5 -16.16 -5.36 -6.88
CA VAL A 5 -15.01 -5.50 -7.77
C VAL A 5 -15.15 -4.42 -8.82
N TYR A 6 -14.32 -3.38 -8.71
CA TYR A 6 -14.20 -2.37 -9.75
C TYR A 6 -13.79 -3.05 -11.06
N ARG A 7 -14.75 -3.23 -11.98
CA ARG A 7 -14.53 -3.82 -13.30
C ARG A 7 -14.46 -2.69 -14.31
N SER A 8 -13.25 -2.23 -14.62
CA SER A 8 -13.01 -1.40 -15.79
C SER A 8 -12.20 -2.18 -16.83
N ARG A 9 -12.46 -1.93 -18.11
CA ARG A 9 -11.65 -2.44 -19.22
C ARG A 9 -10.19 -1.96 -19.17
N HIS A 10 -9.93 -0.91 -18.37
CA HIS A 10 -8.61 -0.33 -18.11
C HIS A 10 -8.20 -0.56 -16.65
N ALA A 11 -8.67 -1.64 -16.01
CA ALA A 11 -8.35 -1.89 -14.62
C ALA A 11 -6.83 -2.05 -14.46
N LEU A 12 -6.27 -1.30 -13.52
CA LEU A 12 -4.86 -1.43 -13.15
C LEU A 12 -4.66 -2.82 -12.53
N ARG A 13 -4.05 -3.74 -13.30
CA ARG A 13 -3.91 -5.15 -12.90
C ARG A 13 -2.73 -5.38 -11.98
N GLY A 14 -2.92 -5.87 -10.76
CA GLY A 14 -1.84 -6.17 -9.82
C GLY A 14 -1.71 -5.10 -8.73
N PRO A 15 -0.65 -5.13 -7.91
CA PRO A 15 -0.57 -4.28 -6.74
C PRO A 15 -0.53 -2.81 -7.13
N PHE A 16 -1.23 -2.00 -6.35
CA PHE A 16 -1.25 -0.55 -6.48
C PHE A 16 -0.14 0.00 -5.59
N THR A 17 1.06 0.13 -6.16
CA THR A 17 2.26 0.64 -5.46
C THR A 17 2.53 2.09 -5.86
N PRO A 18 3.22 2.87 -5.01
CA PRO A 18 3.58 4.26 -5.33
C PRO A 18 4.27 4.41 -6.69
N ASP A 19 5.31 3.59 -6.95
CA ASP A 19 6.08 3.65 -8.19
C ASP A 19 5.23 3.32 -9.41
N ARG A 20 4.31 2.37 -9.23
CA ARG A 20 3.39 2.00 -10.29
C ARG A 20 2.46 3.15 -10.65
N ILE A 21 1.96 3.89 -9.66
CA ILE A 21 1.06 5.02 -9.88
C ILE A 21 1.81 6.18 -10.53
N ALA A 22 3.03 6.46 -10.07
CA ALA A 22 3.88 7.49 -10.63
C ALA A 22 4.22 7.22 -12.12
N GLY A 23 4.31 5.94 -12.52
CA GLY A 23 4.54 5.53 -13.90
C GLY A 23 3.28 5.36 -14.77
N LEU A 24 2.09 5.74 -14.30
CA LEU A 24 0.86 5.56 -15.08
C LEU A 24 0.78 6.54 -16.25
N ALA A 25 0.78 6.01 -17.47
CA ALA A 25 0.40 6.77 -18.66
C ALA A 25 -1.11 6.62 -18.91
N LEU A 26 -1.86 7.70 -18.69
CA LEU A 26 -3.29 7.75 -18.99
C LEU A 26 -3.53 8.25 -20.43
N PRO A 27 -4.28 7.52 -21.27
CA PRO A 27 -4.53 7.94 -22.64
C PRO A 27 -5.45 9.17 -22.68
N LEU A 28 -5.10 10.14 -23.54
CA LEU A 28 -5.95 11.29 -23.82
C LEU A 28 -7.22 10.87 -24.58
N THR A 29 -8.29 11.65 -24.40
CA THR A 29 -9.53 11.46 -25.15
C THR A 29 -9.35 11.81 -26.62
N ARG A 30 -10.18 11.22 -27.50
CA ARG A 30 -10.24 11.60 -28.93
C ARG A 30 -10.53 13.10 -29.07
N ARG A 31 -10.03 13.72 -30.16
CA ARG A 31 -10.07 15.18 -30.47
C ARG A 31 -11.44 15.87 -30.33
N TRP A 32 -12.54 15.11 -30.31
CA TRP A 32 -13.92 15.61 -30.20
C TRP A 32 -14.63 15.22 -28.89
N ARG A 33 -13.92 14.65 -27.91
CA ARG A 33 -14.46 14.27 -26.61
C ARG A 33 -13.74 15.02 -25.50
N ARG A 34 -14.52 15.58 -24.57
CA ARG A 34 -13.99 16.13 -23.32
C ARG A 34 -13.34 15.01 -22.49
N GLY A 35 -12.13 15.29 -22.01
CA GLY A 35 -11.41 14.47 -21.05
C GLY A 35 -11.28 15.19 -19.71
N TYR A 36 -10.64 14.53 -18.75
CA TYR A 36 -10.21 15.20 -17.52
C TYR A 36 -9.11 16.23 -17.83
N GLN A 37 -9.02 17.26 -16.98
CA GLN A 37 -7.93 18.22 -17.04
C GLN A 37 -6.64 17.55 -16.58
N VAL A 38 -5.63 17.56 -17.44
CA VAL A 38 -4.36 16.83 -17.21
C VAL A 38 -3.72 17.30 -15.91
N ASP A 39 -3.58 18.60 -15.71
CA ASP A 39 -2.93 19.17 -14.52
C ASP A 39 -3.65 18.78 -13.21
N GLU A 40 -4.99 18.72 -13.21
CA GLU A 40 -5.77 18.31 -12.05
C GLU A 40 -5.61 16.82 -11.75
N VAL A 41 -5.57 15.98 -12.80
CA VAL A 41 -5.33 14.54 -12.66
C VAL A 41 -3.92 14.27 -12.16
N ASP A 42 -2.92 14.97 -12.69
CA ASP A 42 -1.53 14.83 -12.27
C ASP A 42 -1.37 15.28 -10.80
N ALA A 43 -1.98 16.39 -10.39
CA ALA A 43 -1.98 16.83 -9.00
C ALA A 43 -2.63 15.79 -8.06
N LEU A 44 -3.74 15.20 -8.48
CA LEU A 44 -4.42 14.14 -7.73
C LEU A 44 -3.54 12.88 -7.63
N LEU A 45 -2.93 12.44 -8.72
CA LEU A 45 -2.04 11.27 -8.74
C LEU A 45 -0.81 11.48 -7.86
N HIS A 46 -0.19 12.66 -7.90
CA HIS A 46 0.92 13.02 -7.01
C HIS A 46 0.50 12.97 -5.54
N ARG A 47 -0.66 13.53 -5.19
CA ARG A 47 -1.17 13.46 -3.81
C ARG A 47 -1.42 12.02 -3.38
N LEU A 48 -1.96 11.20 -4.28
CA LEU A 48 -2.26 9.81 -4.00
C LEU A 48 -0.97 8.97 -3.81
N VAL A 49 0.06 9.22 -4.61
CA VAL A 49 1.40 8.62 -4.44
C VAL A 49 1.95 8.96 -3.05
N PHE A 50 1.92 10.24 -2.67
CA PHE A 50 2.40 10.71 -1.37
C PHE A 50 1.71 10.00 -0.20
N GLU A 51 0.37 9.95 -0.20
CA GLU A 51 -0.38 9.29 0.87
C GLU A 51 -0.15 7.79 0.91
N LEU A 52 -0.04 7.14 -0.24
CA LEU A 52 0.23 5.71 -0.30
C LEU A 52 1.63 5.37 0.24
N GLN A 53 2.64 6.19 -0.07
CA GLN A 53 3.98 6.04 0.51
C GLN A 53 3.93 6.18 2.03
N ARG A 54 3.25 7.22 2.54
CA ARG A 54 3.11 7.44 3.98
C ARG A 54 2.48 6.24 4.69
N ARG A 55 1.33 5.77 4.18
CA ARG A 55 0.62 4.61 4.75
C ARG A 55 1.45 3.31 4.66
N THR A 56 2.24 3.17 3.61
CA THR A 56 3.11 1.99 3.45
C THR A 56 4.21 1.98 4.50
N ARG A 57 4.86 3.14 4.74
CA ARG A 57 5.86 3.30 5.80
C ARG A 57 5.29 3.02 7.17
N GLU A 58 4.16 3.65 7.51
CA GLU A 58 3.46 3.42 8.79
C GLU A 58 3.15 1.93 9.02
N ARG A 59 2.61 1.26 7.98
CA ARG A 59 2.32 -0.17 8.06
C ARG A 59 3.59 -1.01 8.27
N ASP A 60 4.67 -0.68 7.59
CA ASP A 60 5.91 -1.44 7.65
C ASP A 60 6.62 -1.24 9.02
N GLU A 61 6.56 -0.03 9.58
CA GLU A 61 6.97 0.27 10.95
C GLU A 61 6.17 -0.54 11.97
N MET A 62 4.83 -0.56 11.86
CA MET A 62 3.97 -1.34 12.76
C MET A 62 4.25 -2.84 12.66
N ARG A 63 4.55 -3.35 11.45
CA ARG A 63 4.94 -4.75 11.26
C ARG A 63 6.29 -5.04 11.91
N ALA A 64 7.26 -4.16 11.75
CA ALA A 64 8.57 -4.31 12.37
C ALA A 64 8.47 -4.34 13.91
N GLU A 65 7.66 -3.46 14.48
CA GLU A 65 7.39 -3.44 15.92
C GLU A 65 6.73 -4.73 16.39
N ASN A 66 5.70 -5.19 15.68
CA ASN A 66 5.02 -6.43 16.01
C ASN A 66 5.96 -7.64 15.99
N GLN A 67 6.89 -7.69 15.03
CA GLN A 67 7.91 -8.73 14.97
C GLN A 67 8.89 -8.65 16.15
N ARG A 68 9.31 -7.44 16.53
CA ARG A 68 10.18 -7.23 17.71
C ARG A 68 9.53 -7.72 18.99
N ILE A 69 8.29 -7.32 19.25
CA ILE A 69 7.52 -7.76 20.43
C ILE A 69 7.37 -9.28 20.45
N LYS A 70 6.99 -9.88 19.31
CA LYS A 70 6.88 -11.35 19.19
C LYS A 70 8.21 -12.06 19.43
N GLY A 71 9.32 -11.48 18.96
CA GLY A 71 10.66 -11.98 19.20
C GLY A 71 11.02 -11.97 20.68
N ALA A 72 10.84 -10.83 21.35
CA ALA A 72 11.10 -10.69 22.78
C ALA A 72 10.25 -11.65 23.63
N LEU A 73 8.96 -11.79 23.30
CA LEU A 73 8.07 -12.72 24.00
C LEU A 73 8.55 -14.17 23.86
N ARG A 74 8.99 -14.58 22.66
CA ARG A 74 9.52 -15.94 22.43
C ARG A 74 10.81 -16.18 23.20
N ALA A 75 11.71 -15.20 23.26
CA ALA A 75 12.96 -15.30 24.02
C ALA A 75 12.67 -15.46 25.52
N TRP A 76 11.80 -14.61 26.07
CA TRP A 76 11.38 -14.71 27.47
C TRP A 76 10.72 -16.07 27.79
N GLN A 77 9.84 -16.57 26.91
CA GLN A 77 9.22 -17.89 27.08
C GLN A 77 10.24 -19.04 27.06
N ALA A 78 11.33 -18.92 26.29
CA ALA A 78 12.38 -19.92 26.27
C ALA A 78 13.17 -19.93 27.59
N GLU A 79 13.54 -18.76 28.09
CA GLU A 79 14.24 -18.61 29.39
C GLU A 79 13.42 -19.21 30.54
N GLN A 80 12.12 -18.93 30.59
CA GLN A 80 11.22 -19.49 31.62
C GLN A 80 11.14 -21.02 31.54
N ARG A 81 11.06 -21.60 30.34
CA ARG A 81 11.06 -23.06 30.17
C ARG A 81 12.36 -23.70 30.63
N THR A 82 13.50 -23.07 30.37
CA THR A 82 14.81 -23.57 30.82
C THR A 82 14.93 -23.53 32.34
N TYR A 83 14.39 -22.50 32.99
CA TYR A 83 14.39 -22.39 34.45
C TYR A 83 13.44 -23.39 35.15
N GLN A 84 12.43 -23.88 34.42
CA GLN A 84 11.39 -24.77 34.95
C GLN A 84 11.62 -26.26 34.62
N ALA A 85 12.75 -26.59 33.98
CA ALA A 85 13.18 -27.97 33.77
C ALA A 85 13.86 -28.50 35.05
N PRO A 86 13.47 -29.69 35.56
CA PRO A 86 13.98 -30.26 36.82
C PRO A 86 15.46 -30.67 36.77
#